data_AF-A0A142Y4V9-F1
#
_entry.id   AF-A0A142Y4V9-F1
#
_cell.length_a   1.000
_cell.length_b   1.000
_cell.length_c   1.000
_cell.angle_alpha   90.00
_cell.angle_beta   90.00
_cell.angle_gamma   90.00
#
_symmetry.space_group_name_H-M   'P 1'
#
loop_
_entity.id
_entity.type
_entity.pdbx_description
1 polymer ?
#
loop_
_entity_poly.entity_id
_entity_poly.type
_entity_poly.pdbx_seq_one_letter_code
_entity_poly.pdbx_strand_id
1 'polypeptide(L)'
;MLSNAAQDRDVSCEIRFLVRCGRSPVMYSLFAGAAALERGHWVVCRTPRGIELGEVLAEIRQNLADEQAPWEDAKWIRGAREEDRFLLRQLEELSQAACGECQRILDTRQSEDVLIDVEPLLDGKTLYFHFLGSPSEETESVIGELAEAYQGSVAKSRFAKLVETGCGPGCGTPEKSGCGSGGGCAVCAIAGGCTSQKKR
;
A
#
# COMPACT_ATOMS: atom_id res chain seq x y z
N MET A 1 41.43 -41.70 18.18
CA MET A 1 39.99 -41.78 18.49
C MET A 1 39.43 -40.38 18.43
N LEU A 2 38.98 -39.96 17.24
CA LEU A 2 38.34 -38.67 17.01
C LEU A 2 36.84 -38.90 17.19
N SER A 3 36.28 -38.47 18.32
CA SER A 3 34.84 -38.44 18.53
C SER A 3 34.32 -37.05 18.21
N ASN A 4 33.56 -37.02 17.12
CA ASN A 4 32.81 -35.92 16.57
C ASN A 4 31.77 -35.43 17.61
N ALA A 5 32.02 -34.30 18.27
CA ALA A 5 30.97 -33.54 18.91
C ALA A 5 30.36 -32.64 17.82
N ALA A 6 29.44 -33.21 17.04
CA ALA A 6 28.55 -32.42 16.20
C ALA A 6 27.74 -31.54 17.14
N GLN A 7 28.13 -30.26 17.22
CA GLN A 7 27.36 -29.22 17.87
C GLN A 7 25.99 -29.18 17.18
N ASP A 8 24.98 -29.69 17.88
CA ASP A 8 23.57 -29.47 17.62
C ASP A 8 23.31 -27.96 17.81
N ARG A 9 23.55 -27.19 16.74
CA ARG A 9 23.10 -25.80 16.67
C ARG A 9 21.66 -25.86 16.18
N ASP A 10 20.75 -25.95 17.13
CA ASP A 10 19.34 -25.64 16.93
C ASP A 10 19.24 -24.14 16.60
N VAL A 11 19.57 -23.79 15.35
CA VAL A 11 19.38 -22.44 14.86
C VAL A 11 17.89 -22.33 14.58
N SER A 12 17.18 -21.62 15.43
CA SER A 12 15.76 -21.32 15.28
C SER A 12 15.50 -20.75 13.88
N CYS A 13 15.04 -21.60 12.96
CA CYS A 13 14.58 -21.20 11.64
C CYS A 13 13.21 -20.54 11.81
N GLU A 14 13.18 -19.22 11.81
CA GLU A 14 11.92 -18.50 11.70
C GLU A 14 11.45 -18.53 10.24
N ILE A 15 10.20 -18.96 10.03
CA ILE A 15 9.55 -18.86 8.73
C ILE A 15 9.26 -17.38 8.48
N ARG A 16 9.93 -16.79 7.49
CA ARG A 16 9.68 -15.43 7.02
C ARG A 16 9.08 -15.49 5.63
N PHE A 17 8.53 -14.36 5.19
CA PHE A 17 7.93 -14.21 3.88
C PHE A 17 8.60 -13.06 3.15
N LEU A 18 8.99 -13.30 1.89
CA LEU A 18 9.42 -12.26 0.98
C LEU A 18 8.19 -11.60 0.37
N VAL A 19 8.11 -10.28 0.44
CA VAL A 19 6.94 -9.48 0.05
C VAL A 19 7.39 -8.28 -0.79
N ARG A 20 6.67 -8.03 -1.88
CA ARG A 20 6.79 -6.80 -2.66
C ARG A 20 5.72 -5.82 -2.20
N CYS A 21 6.12 -4.64 -1.72
CA CYS A 21 5.21 -3.62 -1.21
C CYS A 21 5.13 -2.41 -2.16
N GLY A 22 3.91 -1.99 -2.48
CA GLY A 22 3.67 -0.83 -3.33
C GLY A 22 4.36 -0.94 -4.69
N ARG A 23 4.93 0.17 -5.17
CA ARG A 23 5.74 0.27 -6.39
C ARG A 23 7.25 0.38 -6.08
N SER A 24 7.64 0.13 -4.82
CA SER A 24 9.04 0.11 -4.42
C SER A 24 9.81 -0.99 -5.15
N PRO A 25 11.03 -0.72 -5.64
CA PRO A 25 11.91 -1.76 -6.14
C PRO A 25 12.49 -2.63 -5.00
N VAL A 26 12.38 -2.18 -3.76
CA VAL A 26 12.90 -2.88 -2.57
C VAL A 26 11.98 -4.06 -2.22
N MET A 27 12.60 -5.22 -2.04
CA MET A 27 11.91 -6.40 -1.51
C MET A 27 12.01 -6.40 0.02
N TYR A 28 10.90 -6.73 0.67
CA TYR A 28 10.83 -6.78 2.12
C TYR A 28 10.71 -8.21 2.63
N SER A 29 11.32 -8.50 3.78
CA SER A 29 11.06 -9.70 4.56
C SER A 29 10.10 -9.36 5.69
N LEU A 30 9.15 -10.25 5.99
CA LEU A 30 8.29 -10.11 7.17
C LEU A 30 8.09 -11.43 7.89
N PHE A 31 7.82 -11.32 9.19
CA PHE A 31 7.35 -12.41 10.03
C PHE A 31 5.85 -12.25 10.29
N ALA A 32 5.05 -13.29 10.03
CA ALA A 32 3.60 -13.26 10.18
C ALA A 32 3.09 -14.09 11.39
N GLY A 33 3.97 -14.54 12.27
CA GLY A 33 3.60 -15.38 13.41
C GLY A 33 3.01 -16.71 12.96
N ALA A 34 1.85 -17.07 13.52
CA ALA A 34 1.12 -18.29 13.18
C ALA A 34 0.26 -18.17 11.90
N ALA A 35 0.26 -17.03 11.21
CA ALA A 35 -0.53 -16.86 10.00
C ALA A 35 0.07 -17.68 8.85
N ALA A 36 -0.75 -18.54 8.25
CA ALA A 36 -0.39 -19.26 7.03
C ALA A 36 -0.52 -18.32 5.82
N LEU A 37 0.60 -17.79 5.35
CA LEU A 37 0.68 -17.01 4.12
C LEU A 37 1.22 -17.86 2.97
N GLU A 38 0.68 -17.66 1.77
CA GLU A 38 1.10 -18.35 0.56
C GLU A 38 1.48 -17.32 -0.51
N ARG A 39 2.24 -17.75 -1.52
CA ARG A 39 2.55 -16.93 -2.68
C ARG A 39 1.26 -16.39 -3.31
N GLY A 40 1.23 -15.09 -3.61
CA GLY A 40 0.08 -14.38 -4.17
C GLY A 40 -0.91 -13.86 -3.11
N HIS A 41 -0.74 -14.19 -1.82
CA HIS A 41 -1.52 -13.56 -0.76
C HIS A 41 -1.19 -12.08 -0.67
N TRP A 42 -2.23 -11.26 -0.53
CA TRP A 42 -2.10 -9.83 -0.28
C TRP A 42 -2.11 -9.57 1.23
N VAL A 43 -1.20 -8.71 1.68
CA VAL A 43 -1.01 -8.34 3.07
C VAL A 43 -0.92 -6.83 3.21
N VAL A 44 -1.24 -6.31 4.40
CA VAL A 44 -0.95 -4.93 4.76
C VAL A 44 0.28 -4.94 5.67
N CYS A 45 1.29 -4.15 5.28
CA CYS A 45 2.58 -4.08 5.95
C CYS A 45 2.87 -2.64 6.37
N ARG A 46 3.71 -2.48 7.40
CA ARG A 46 4.43 -1.22 7.64
C ARG A 46 5.88 -1.39 7.19
N THR A 47 6.28 -0.57 6.24
CA THR A 47 7.66 -0.45 5.73
C THR A 47 8.28 0.84 6.30
N PRO A 48 9.57 1.11 6.04
CA PRO A 48 10.16 2.42 6.33
C PRO A 48 9.47 3.58 5.60
N ARG A 49 8.83 3.32 4.45
CA ARG A 49 8.10 4.32 3.65
C ARG A 49 6.75 4.68 4.27
N GLY A 50 6.04 3.70 4.85
CA GLY A 50 4.72 3.92 5.42
C GLY A 50 3.91 2.64 5.54
N ILE A 51 2.57 2.75 5.44
CA ILE A 51 1.69 1.59 5.37
C ILE A 51 1.41 1.28 3.89
N GLU A 52 1.64 0.04 3.48
CA GLU A 52 1.57 -0.37 2.07
C GLU A 52 0.84 -1.70 1.93
N LEU A 53 0.27 -1.92 0.74
CA LEU A 53 -0.21 -3.23 0.33
C LEU A 53 0.97 -4.01 -0.24
N GLY A 54 1.14 -5.24 0.24
CA GLY A 54 2.20 -6.14 -0.20
C GLY A 54 1.64 -7.41 -0.79
N GLU A 55 2.32 -7.94 -1.80
CA GLU A 55 2.08 -9.28 -2.36
C GLU A 55 3.17 -10.23 -1.87
N VAL A 56 2.75 -11.34 -1.25
CA VAL A 56 3.66 -12.40 -0.80
C VAL A 56 4.25 -13.09 -2.04
N LEU A 57 5.56 -13.05 -2.16
CA LEU A 57 6.29 -13.69 -3.25
C LEU A 57 6.70 -15.11 -2.86
N ALA A 58 7.26 -15.32 -1.67
CA ALA A 58 7.73 -16.64 -1.27
C ALA A 58 7.80 -16.79 0.25
N GLU A 59 7.68 -18.03 0.72
CA GLU A 59 8.20 -18.43 2.02
C GLU A 59 9.74 -18.50 1.92
N ILE A 60 10.43 -17.88 2.86
CA ILE A 60 11.88 -17.97 3.00
C ILE A 60 12.22 -18.59 4.35
N ARG A 61 13.10 -19.60 4.31
CA ARG A 61 13.70 -20.17 5.51
C ARG A 61 15.04 -19.49 5.69
N GLN A 62 15.07 -18.48 6.54
CA GLN A 62 16.31 -17.76 6.81
C GLN A 62 16.92 -18.28 8.10
N ASN A 63 18.21 -18.60 8.02
CA ASN A 63 19.00 -18.88 9.20
C ASN A 63 19.27 -17.55 9.92
N LEU A 64 18.93 -17.43 11.21
CA LEU A 64 19.13 -16.18 11.97
C LEU A 64 20.60 -15.72 12.04
N ALA A 65 21.54 -16.60 11.70
CA ALA A 65 22.97 -16.29 11.62
C ALA A 65 23.43 -15.65 10.30
N ASP A 66 22.57 -15.56 9.27
CA ASP A 66 22.90 -14.85 8.03
C ASP A 66 22.71 -13.33 8.23
N GLU A 67 23.81 -12.64 8.55
CA GLU A 67 23.86 -11.19 8.79
C GLU A 67 23.60 -10.31 7.55
N GLN A 68 23.50 -10.89 6.35
CA GLN A 68 23.24 -10.15 5.11
C GLN A 68 22.08 -10.77 4.31
N ALA A 69 20.86 -10.60 4.81
CA ALA A 69 19.69 -10.70 3.95
C ALA A 69 19.67 -9.49 3.00
N PRO A 70 19.53 -9.66 1.67
CA PRO A 70 19.43 -8.54 0.73
C PRO A 70 18.06 -7.82 0.76
N TRP A 71 17.23 -8.10 1.77
CA TRP A 71 15.88 -7.58 1.93
C TRP A 71 15.79 -6.74 3.20
N GLU A 72 15.00 -5.67 3.15
CA GLU A 72 14.67 -4.86 4.31
C GLU A 72 13.55 -5.51 5.12
N ASP A 73 13.45 -5.18 6.41
CA ASP A 73 12.37 -5.70 7.25
C ASP A 73 11.10 -4.84 7.13
N ALA A 74 9.98 -5.51 6.87
CA ALA A 74 8.64 -4.96 7.00
C ALA A 74 7.90 -5.62 8.16
N LYS A 75 7.03 -4.84 8.81
CA LYS A 75 6.16 -5.35 9.87
C LYS A 75 4.81 -5.74 9.30
N TRP A 76 4.44 -7.02 9.43
CA TRP A 76 3.10 -7.48 9.12
C TRP A 76 2.06 -6.81 10.04
N ILE A 77 0.99 -6.27 9.46
CA ILE A 77 -0.15 -5.71 10.20
C ILE A 77 -1.32 -6.69 10.19
N ARG A 78 -1.71 -7.16 9.00
CA ARG A 78 -2.83 -8.10 8.78
C ARG A 78 -2.86 -8.61 7.33
N GLY A 79 -3.68 -9.61 7.05
CA GLY A 79 -4.10 -9.92 5.68
C GLY A 79 -4.85 -8.74 5.03
N ALA A 80 -4.65 -8.57 3.72
CA ALA A 80 -5.41 -7.59 2.94
C ALA A 80 -6.87 -8.00 2.83
N ARG A 81 -7.75 -7.01 2.90
CA ARG A 81 -9.18 -7.15 2.64
C ARG A 81 -9.49 -6.67 1.23
N GLU A 82 -10.70 -6.96 0.76
CA GLU A 82 -11.15 -6.50 -0.56
C GLU A 82 -11.16 -4.97 -0.66
N GLU A 83 -11.47 -4.28 0.44
CA GLU A 83 -11.46 -2.82 0.50
C GLU A 83 -10.07 -2.23 0.28
N ASP A 84 -9.02 -2.87 0.79
CA ASP A 84 -7.65 -2.39 0.62
C ASP A 84 -7.23 -2.48 -0.84
N ARG A 85 -7.58 -3.59 -1.50
CA ARG A 85 -7.34 -3.79 -2.94
C ARG A 85 -8.18 -2.85 -3.79
N PHE A 86 -9.41 -2.57 -3.37
CA PHE A 86 -10.25 -1.58 -4.03
C PHE A 86 -9.66 -0.18 -3.89
N LEU A 87 -9.25 0.21 -2.69
CA LEU A 87 -8.59 1.49 -2.42
C LEU A 87 -7.33 1.65 -3.26
N LEU A 88 -6.46 0.63 -3.31
CA LEU A 88 -5.24 0.67 -4.12
C LEU A 88 -5.55 0.95 -5.60
N ARG A 89 -6.54 0.27 -6.18
CA ARG A 89 -6.94 0.52 -7.58
C ARG A 89 -7.45 1.95 -7.80
N GLN A 90 -8.23 2.49 -6.86
CA GLN A 90 -8.70 3.87 -6.95
C GLN A 90 -7.55 4.87 -6.85
N LEU A 91 -6.59 4.61 -5.96
CA LEU A 91 -5.38 5.41 -5.84
C LEU A 91 -4.53 5.35 -7.13
N GLU A 92 -4.36 4.18 -7.75
CA GLU A 92 -3.64 4.02 -9.03
C GLU A 92 -4.31 4.82 -10.17
N GLU A 93 -5.64 4.80 -10.27
CA GLU A 93 -6.38 5.60 -11.25
C GLU A 93 -6.17 7.11 -11.03
N LEU A 94 -6.18 7.55 -9.76
CA LEU A 94 -5.95 8.96 -9.39
C LEU A 94 -4.51 9.39 -9.64
N SER A 95 -3.54 8.54 -9.34
CA SER A 95 -2.13 8.73 -9.63
C SER A 95 -1.87 8.98 -11.11
N GLN A 96 -2.43 8.14 -11.98
CA GLN A 96 -2.28 8.31 -13.43
C GLN A 96 -2.85 9.65 -13.91
N ALA A 97 -4.03 10.03 -13.41
CA ALA A 97 -4.64 11.31 -13.76
C ALA A 97 -3.83 12.51 -13.23
N ALA A 98 -3.32 12.44 -12.00
CA ALA A 98 -2.55 13.50 -11.38
C ALA A 98 -1.13 13.63 -11.95
N CYS A 99 -0.52 12.53 -12.41
CA CYS A 99 0.82 12.56 -13.00
C CYS A 99 0.91 13.53 -14.17
N GLY A 100 -0.11 13.56 -15.05
CA GLY A 100 -0.16 14.51 -16.16
C GLY A 100 -0.40 15.97 -15.74
N GLU A 101 -1.03 16.21 -14.59
CA GLU A 101 -1.17 17.56 -13.99
C GLU A 101 0.16 18.02 -13.41
N CYS A 102 0.81 17.16 -12.63
CA CYS A 102 2.11 17.45 -12.03
C CYS A 102 3.18 17.69 -13.09
N GLN A 103 3.23 16.90 -14.17
CA GLN A 103 4.20 17.13 -15.25
C GLN A 103 4.00 18.51 -15.90
N ARG A 104 2.75 18.96 -16.10
CA ARG A 104 2.50 20.31 -16.65
C ARG A 104 2.98 21.43 -15.74
N ILE A 105 2.97 21.22 -14.43
CA ILE A 105 3.53 22.18 -13.46
C ILE A 105 5.05 22.24 -13.64
N LEU A 106 5.73 21.09 -13.75
CA LEU A 106 7.16 21.02 -14.03
C LEU A 106 7.54 21.75 -15.32
N ASP A 107 6.79 21.48 -16.41
CA ASP A 107 7.01 22.10 -17.71
C ASP A 107 6.85 23.64 -17.64
N THR A 108 5.85 24.12 -16.91
CA THR A 108 5.60 25.56 -16.70
C THR A 108 6.74 26.23 -15.93
N ARG A 109 7.38 25.47 -15.04
CA ARG A 109 8.54 25.90 -14.25
C ARG A 109 9.86 25.72 -14.98
N GLN A 110 9.82 25.26 -16.23
CA GLN A 110 10.99 24.99 -17.07
C GLN A 110 11.93 23.94 -16.46
N SER A 111 11.39 23.04 -15.62
CA SER A 111 12.14 21.87 -15.19
C SER A 111 12.26 20.87 -16.34
N GLU A 112 13.44 20.31 -16.53
CA GLU A 112 13.70 19.24 -17.51
C GLU A 112 13.40 17.85 -16.94
N ASP A 113 13.02 17.75 -15.66
CA ASP A 113 12.75 16.48 -15.01
C ASP A 113 11.48 15.82 -15.54
N VAL A 114 11.57 14.50 -15.71
CA VAL A 114 10.46 13.67 -16.18
C VAL A 114 9.86 12.94 -14.98
N LEU A 115 8.62 13.30 -14.63
CA LEU A 115 7.83 12.58 -13.65
C LEU A 115 7.29 11.29 -14.28
N ILE A 116 7.74 10.16 -13.74
CA ILE A 116 7.31 8.82 -14.15
C ILE A 116 6.00 8.44 -13.49
N ASP A 117 5.83 8.74 -12.20
CA ASP A 117 4.66 8.31 -11.44
C ASP A 117 4.47 9.09 -10.14
N VAL A 118 3.25 9.03 -9.60
CA VAL A 118 2.88 9.56 -8.29
C VAL A 118 2.29 8.44 -7.47
N GLU A 119 2.86 8.11 -6.32
CA GLU A 119 2.47 6.95 -5.51
C GLU A 119 2.00 7.39 -4.11
N PRO A 120 0.68 7.44 -3.85
CA PRO A 120 0.15 7.56 -2.50
C PRO A 120 0.27 6.23 -1.75
N LEU A 121 0.66 6.27 -0.48
CA LEU A 121 0.64 5.07 0.37
C LEU A 121 -0.71 4.91 1.10
N LEU A 122 -0.95 3.71 1.65
CA LEU A 122 -2.20 3.38 2.37
C LEU A 122 -2.32 4.08 3.73
N ASP A 123 -1.28 4.77 4.20
CA ASP A 123 -1.36 5.58 5.42
C ASP A 123 -2.14 6.90 5.23
N GLY A 124 -2.51 7.23 3.98
CA GLY A 124 -3.32 8.39 3.64
C GLY A 124 -2.59 9.73 3.74
N LYS A 125 -1.29 9.74 4.01
CA LYS A 125 -0.50 10.95 4.22
C LYS A 125 0.81 10.99 3.45
N THR A 126 1.35 9.82 3.10
CA THR A 126 2.63 9.72 2.39
C THR A 126 2.39 9.66 0.89
N LEU A 127 3.10 10.53 0.15
CA LEU A 127 3.03 10.65 -1.29
C LEU A 127 4.45 10.66 -1.85
N TYR A 128 4.75 9.75 -2.78
CA TYR A 128 6.03 9.68 -3.47
C TYR A 128 5.89 10.18 -4.91
N PHE A 129 6.87 10.97 -5.35
CA PHE A 129 7.03 11.34 -6.76
C PHE A 129 8.22 10.58 -7.32
N HIS A 130 7.99 9.79 -8.37
CA HIS A 130 9.02 8.99 -9.01
C HIS A 130 9.50 9.72 -10.26
N PHE A 131 10.76 10.13 -10.28
CA PHE A 131 11.36 10.84 -11.40
C PHE A 131 12.31 9.95 -12.19
N LEU A 132 12.52 10.28 -13.46
CA LEU A 132 13.57 9.67 -14.26
C LEU A 132 14.92 10.26 -13.86
N GLY A 133 15.60 9.59 -12.92
CA GLY A 133 16.84 10.08 -12.33
C GLY A 133 16.57 10.89 -11.06
N SER A 134 17.60 11.60 -10.60
CA SER A 134 17.49 12.45 -9.41
C SER A 134 16.82 13.78 -9.80
N PRO A 135 15.80 14.23 -9.05
CA PRO A 135 15.17 15.52 -9.32
C PRO A 135 16.17 16.67 -9.13
N SER A 136 16.00 17.73 -9.93
CA SER A 136 16.76 18.96 -9.84
C SER A 136 16.30 19.83 -8.67
N GLU A 137 17.10 20.85 -8.32
CA GLU A 137 16.76 21.81 -7.27
C GLU A 137 15.47 22.59 -7.62
N GLU A 138 15.24 22.87 -8.91
CA GLU A 138 14.01 23.49 -9.40
C GLU A 138 12.79 22.61 -9.12
N THR A 139 12.87 21.31 -9.39
CA THR A 139 11.80 20.35 -9.09
C THR A 139 11.57 20.24 -7.58
N GLU A 140 12.64 20.14 -6.79
CA GLU A 140 12.55 20.11 -5.32
C GLU A 140 11.82 21.34 -4.77
N SER A 141 12.07 22.52 -5.35
CA SER A 141 11.42 23.77 -4.94
C SER A 141 9.90 23.79 -5.15
N VAL A 142 9.38 22.94 -6.05
CA VAL A 142 7.94 22.89 -6.41
C VAL A 142 7.25 21.60 -5.99
N ILE A 143 7.91 20.69 -5.26
CA ILE A 143 7.30 19.44 -4.75
C ILE A 143 6.00 19.71 -3.96
N GLY A 144 5.95 20.81 -3.19
CA GLY A 144 4.74 21.21 -2.48
C GLY A 144 3.56 21.50 -3.41
N GLU A 145 3.81 22.20 -4.53
CA GLU A 145 2.80 22.49 -5.55
C GLU A 145 2.32 21.22 -6.24
N LEU A 146 3.22 20.26 -6.51
CA LEU A 146 2.84 18.96 -7.07
C LEU A 146 1.93 18.17 -6.10
N ALA A 147 2.23 18.22 -4.80
CA ALA A 147 1.41 17.58 -3.78
C ALA A 147 0.01 18.21 -3.69
N GLU A 148 -0.08 19.54 -3.75
CA GLU A 148 -1.37 20.26 -3.80
C GLU A 148 -2.17 19.92 -5.06
N ALA A 149 -1.51 19.82 -6.21
CA ALA A 149 -2.15 19.42 -7.47
C ALA A 149 -2.73 18.00 -7.38
N TYR A 150 -1.96 17.06 -6.82
CA TYR A 150 -2.43 15.70 -6.57
C TYR A 150 -3.65 15.69 -5.63
N GLN A 151 -3.57 16.37 -4.47
CA GLN A 151 -4.67 16.45 -3.51
C GLN A 151 -5.92 17.08 -4.13
N GLY A 152 -5.75 18.12 -4.95
CA GLY A 152 -6.85 18.75 -5.69
C GLY A 152 -7.50 17.80 -6.69
N SER A 153 -6.73 16.94 -7.36
CA SER A 153 -7.26 15.89 -8.24
C SER A 153 -8.07 14.86 -7.45
N VAL A 154 -7.53 14.38 -6.33
CA VAL A 154 -8.23 13.44 -5.42
C VAL A 154 -9.54 14.04 -4.93
N ALA A 155 -9.54 15.28 -4.45
CA ALA A 155 -10.72 15.95 -3.91
C ALA A 155 -11.85 16.10 -4.95
N LYS A 156 -11.50 16.31 -6.23
CA LYS A 156 -12.47 16.43 -7.33
C LYS A 156 -13.01 15.08 -7.80
N SER A 157 -12.31 13.99 -7.48
CA SER A 157 -12.63 12.65 -7.97
C SER A 157 -14.00 12.16 -7.53
N ARG A 158 -14.59 11.29 -8.35
CA ARG A 158 -15.82 10.59 -7.99
C ARG A 158 -15.62 9.72 -6.73
N PHE A 159 -14.44 9.14 -6.57
CA PHE A 159 -14.11 8.31 -5.42
C PHE A 159 -14.18 9.10 -4.11
N ALA A 160 -13.52 10.26 -4.03
CA ALA A 160 -13.57 11.12 -2.84
C ALA A 160 -15.00 11.55 -2.52
N LYS A 161 -15.78 11.93 -3.53
CA LYS A 161 -17.21 12.27 -3.37
C LYS A 161 -18.02 11.09 -2.83
N LEU A 162 -17.77 9.87 -3.29
CA LEU A 162 -18.47 8.67 -2.79
C LEU A 162 -18.04 8.28 -1.37
N VAL A 163 -16.79 8.52 -1.01
CA VAL A 163 -16.31 8.33 0.38
C VAL A 163 -16.98 9.32 1.31
N GLU A 164 -17.12 10.59 0.90
CA GLU A 164 -17.76 11.64 1.70
C GLU A 164 -19.28 11.48 1.79
N THR A 165 -19.96 11.26 0.65
CA THR A 165 -21.43 11.26 0.57
C THR A 165 -22.05 9.87 0.73
N GLY A 166 -21.24 8.81 0.73
CA GLY A 166 -21.70 7.43 0.71
C GLY A 166 -22.33 7.01 -0.62
N CYS A 167 -22.93 5.81 -0.66
CA CYS A 167 -23.54 5.22 -1.85
C CYS A 167 -24.92 5.86 -2.22
N GLY A 168 -25.18 7.09 -1.77
CA GLY A 168 -26.43 7.83 -2.01
C GLY A 168 -27.40 7.88 -0.82
N PRO A 169 -28.42 8.75 -0.88
CA PRO A 169 -29.33 9.01 0.23
C PRO A 169 -30.19 7.79 0.56
N GLY A 170 -30.07 7.28 1.79
CA GLY A 170 -30.80 6.12 2.32
C GLY A 170 -30.13 4.76 2.08
N CYS A 171 -28.85 4.73 1.71
CA CYS A 171 -28.08 3.49 1.75
C CYS A 171 -28.02 2.94 3.19
N GLY A 172 -28.44 1.69 3.41
CA GLY A 172 -28.46 1.04 4.73
C GLY A 172 -29.74 1.29 5.57
N THR A 173 -30.72 2.05 5.07
CA THR A 173 -32.03 2.17 5.74
C THR A 173 -32.99 1.07 5.26
N PRO A 174 -33.92 0.60 6.10
CA PRO A 174 -34.89 -0.44 5.70
C PRO A 174 -35.84 0.01 4.57
N GLU A 175 -35.95 1.31 4.31
CA GLU A 175 -36.87 1.92 3.34
C GLU A 175 -36.31 1.98 1.91
N LYS A 176 -34.99 1.86 1.75
CA LYS A 176 -34.34 1.80 0.44
C LYS A 176 -33.48 0.55 0.38
N SER A 177 -33.83 -0.36 -0.52
CA SER A 177 -33.10 -1.61 -0.78
C SER A 177 -31.77 -1.30 -1.50
N GLY A 178 -30.83 -0.70 -0.76
CA GLY A 178 -29.45 -0.47 -1.17
C GLY A 178 -28.54 -1.53 -0.55
N CYS A 179 -27.71 -2.15 -1.40
CA CYS A 179 -26.93 -3.38 -1.20
C CYS A 179 -27.72 -4.58 -0.64
N GLY A 180 -28.34 -5.33 -1.55
CA GLY A 180 -28.86 -6.66 -1.24
C GLY A 180 -27.74 -7.59 -0.75
N SER A 181 -28.03 -8.32 0.32
CA SER A 181 -27.29 -9.48 0.85
C SER A 181 -25.82 -9.29 1.23
N GLY A 182 -25.59 -9.08 2.53
CA GLY A 182 -24.48 -9.74 3.26
C GLY A 182 -23.08 -9.13 3.18
N GLY A 183 -22.81 -8.20 2.27
CA GLY A 183 -21.54 -7.49 2.16
C GLY A 183 -21.75 -5.99 2.00
N GLY A 184 -21.14 -5.18 2.86
CA GLY A 184 -21.14 -3.72 2.67
C GLY A 184 -20.45 -3.34 1.36
N CYS A 185 -20.81 -2.21 0.76
CA CYS A 185 -20.07 -1.68 -0.39
C CYS A 185 -18.63 -1.34 0.04
N ALA A 186 -17.62 -1.70 -0.77
CA ALA A 186 -16.21 -1.44 -0.46
C ALA A 186 -15.95 0.05 -0.15
N VAL A 187 -16.63 0.95 -0.86
CA VAL A 187 -16.56 2.40 -0.61
C VAL A 187 -17.11 2.77 0.77
N CYS A 188 -18.22 2.17 1.19
CA CYS A 188 -18.80 2.43 2.51
C CYS A 188 -17.97 1.80 3.65
N ALA A 189 -17.27 0.71 3.39
CA ALA A 189 -16.34 0.11 4.34
C ALA A 189 -15.06 0.95 4.49
N ILE A 190 -14.56 1.56 3.40
CA ILE A 190 -13.47 2.55 3.43
C ILE A 190 -13.92 3.84 4.15
N ALA A 191 -15.12 4.34 3.85
CA ALA A 191 -15.68 5.54 4.47
C ALA A 191 -16.13 5.36 5.93
N GLY A 192 -16.13 4.12 6.45
CA GLY A 192 -16.65 3.80 7.79
C GLY A 192 -18.17 3.92 7.94
N GLY A 193 -18.92 4.11 6.83
CA GLY A 193 -20.35 4.39 6.83
C GLY A 193 -21.27 3.16 6.95
N CYS A 194 -20.79 1.95 6.60
CA CYS A 194 -21.55 0.71 6.72
C CYS A 194 -20.92 -0.21 7.76
N THR A 195 -21.32 -0.08 9.03
CA THR A 195 -21.01 -1.09 10.04
C THR A 195 -22.08 -2.17 10.03
N SER A 196 -21.79 -3.32 9.43
CA SER A 196 -22.60 -4.51 9.67
C SER A 196 -22.47 -4.88 11.14
N GLN A 197 -23.46 -4.51 11.97
CA GLN A 197 -23.56 -5.06 13.32
C GLN A 197 -23.64 -6.58 13.19
N LYS A 198 -22.56 -7.28 13.57
CA LYS A 198 -22.62 -8.72 13.82
C LYS A 198 -23.67 -8.93 14.92
N LYS A 199 -24.82 -9.49 14.58
CA LYS A 199 -25.71 -10.08 15.58
C LYS A 199 -24.90 -11.16 16.30
N ARG A 200 -24.66 -10.91 17.60
CA ARG A 200 -24.13 -11.89 18.55
C ARG A 200 -25.10 -13.05 18.69
#